data_AF-A0A453HSD0-F1
#
_entry.id   AF-A0A453HSD0-F1
#
_cell.length_a   1.000
_cell.length_b   1.000
_cell.length_c   1.000
_cell.angle_alpha   90.00
_cell.angle_beta   90.00
_cell.angle_gamma   90.00
#
_symmetry.space_group_name_H-M   'P 1'
#
loop_
_entity.id
_entity.type
_entity.pdbx_description
1 polymer ?
#
loop_
_entity_poly.entity_id
_entity_poly.type
_entity_poly.pdbx_seq_one_letter_code
_entity_poly.pdbx_strand_id
1 'polypeptide(L)'
;MAAANAPIAMREALTLTSLGIAPQFVTFTHVTMESDRYICVRETSPQNSVVIIDMAMPSQPLRRPITADSALMNPNTRILALKAQIAGTTQDHLQIFNIEAKTKVKSHQMPEQVVFWKWITPKLLGLVTQTSVYHWSIE
;
A
#
# COMPACT_ATOMS: atom_id res chain seq x y z
N MET A 1 -11.15 -43.49 -18.42
CA MET A 1 -11.80 -42.72 -17.33
C MET A 1 -11.24 -41.32 -17.39
N ALA A 2 -12.06 -40.31 -17.68
CA ALA A 2 -11.62 -38.93 -17.72
C ALA A 2 -11.19 -38.49 -16.31
N ALA A 3 -9.98 -37.96 -16.17
CA ALA A 3 -9.54 -37.37 -14.91
C ALA A 3 -10.53 -36.26 -14.52
N ALA A 4 -11.12 -36.37 -13.33
CA ALA A 4 -12.04 -35.35 -12.82
C ALA A 4 -11.28 -34.02 -12.73
N ASN A 5 -11.79 -32.97 -13.37
CA ASN A 5 -11.21 -31.63 -13.28
C ASN A 5 -11.14 -31.22 -11.81
N ALA A 6 -9.97 -30.77 -11.36
CA ALA A 6 -9.78 -30.30 -10.00
C ALA A 6 -10.73 -29.13 -9.71
N PRO A 7 -11.28 -29.03 -8.47
CA PRO A 7 -12.25 -27.99 -8.11
C PRO A 7 -11.63 -26.58 -8.00
N ILE A 8 -10.30 -26.47 -8.12
CA ILE A 8 -9.54 -25.23 -8.05
C ILE A 8 -8.54 -25.13 -9.19
N ALA A 9 -8.35 -23.92 -9.71
CA ALA A 9 -7.26 -23.58 -10.60
C ALA A 9 -6.19 -22.83 -9.79
N MET A 10 -5.00 -23.40 -9.69
CA MET A 10 -3.84 -22.73 -9.10
C MET A 10 -3.02 -22.08 -10.20
N ARG A 11 -2.67 -20.81 -10.02
CA ARG A 11 -1.79 -20.08 -10.92
C ARG A 11 -0.86 -19.19 -10.12
N GLU A 12 0.43 -19.30 -10.38
CA GLU A 12 1.39 -18.27 -9.96
C GLU A 12 1.18 -17.03 -10.84
N ALA A 13 0.77 -15.92 -10.24
CA ALA A 13 0.54 -14.68 -10.97
C ALA A 13 1.85 -13.92 -11.23
N LEU A 14 2.76 -13.92 -10.24
CA LEU A 14 3.97 -13.13 -10.24
C LEU A 14 4.92 -13.58 -9.11
N THR A 15 6.22 -13.54 -9.37
CA THR A 15 7.26 -13.65 -8.34
C THR A 15 7.85 -12.26 -8.06
N LEU A 16 7.68 -11.69 -6.87
CA LEU A 16 8.14 -10.31 -6.59
C LEU A 16 9.65 -10.11 -6.77
N THR A 17 10.45 -11.13 -6.43
CA THR A 17 11.91 -11.07 -6.55
C THR A 17 12.38 -10.98 -8.01
N SER A 18 11.61 -11.49 -8.98
CA SER A 18 11.93 -11.34 -10.40
C SER A 18 11.74 -9.91 -10.91
N LEU A 19 11.04 -9.06 -10.16
CA LEU A 19 10.88 -7.62 -10.45
C LEU A 19 11.95 -6.75 -9.76
N GLY A 20 12.98 -7.37 -9.19
CA GLY A 20 14.04 -6.69 -8.45
C GLY A 20 13.59 -6.18 -7.08
N ILE A 21 12.54 -6.76 -6.50
CA ILE A 21 12.20 -6.55 -5.08
C ILE A 21 13.11 -7.46 -4.26
N ALA A 22 13.86 -6.87 -3.33
CA ALA A 22 14.76 -7.65 -2.49
C ALA A 22 13.96 -8.51 -1.48
N PRO A 23 14.34 -9.78 -1.23
CA PRO A 23 13.55 -10.71 -0.41
C PRO A 23 13.21 -10.21 0.99
N GLN A 24 14.10 -9.42 1.61
CA GLN A 24 13.89 -8.85 2.94
C GLN A 24 12.71 -7.88 3.03
N PHE A 25 12.26 -7.33 1.89
CA PHE A 25 11.10 -6.44 1.82
C PHE A 25 9.81 -7.21 1.50
N VAL A 26 9.86 -8.53 1.31
CA VAL A 26 8.68 -9.37 1.09
C VAL A 26 8.11 -9.83 2.44
N THR A 27 7.61 -8.87 3.22
CA THR A 27 7.05 -9.09 4.55
C THR A 27 5.77 -8.29 4.75
N PHE A 28 4.98 -8.63 5.76
CA PHE A 28 3.72 -7.94 6.07
C PHE A 28 3.89 -6.43 6.33
N THR A 29 5.04 -6.01 6.87
CA THR A 29 5.30 -4.59 7.18
C THR A 29 5.70 -3.78 5.95
N HIS A 30 6.19 -4.45 4.90
CA HIS A 30 6.72 -3.80 3.70
C HIS A 30 5.82 -3.97 2.47
N VAL A 31 5.03 -5.05 2.38
CA VAL A 31 4.15 -5.34 1.23
C VAL A 31 2.69 -5.12 1.63
N THR A 32 1.97 -4.38 0.80
CA THR A 32 0.52 -4.19 0.92
C THR A 32 -0.17 -4.52 -0.40
N MET A 33 -1.35 -5.13 -0.30
CA MET A 33 -2.21 -5.51 -1.43
C MET A 33 -3.66 -5.24 -1.04
N GLU A 34 -4.18 -4.12 -1.52
CA GLU A 34 -5.52 -3.63 -1.15
C GLU A 34 -6.61 -4.07 -2.14
N SER A 35 -6.20 -4.50 -3.33
CA SER A 35 -7.01 -5.16 -4.35
C SER A 35 -6.12 -6.03 -5.24
N ASP A 36 -6.70 -6.66 -6.24
CA ASP A 36 -5.97 -7.39 -7.29
C ASP A 36 -5.27 -6.48 -8.31
N ARG A 37 -5.44 -5.15 -8.23
CA ARG A 37 -4.87 -4.20 -9.20
C ARG A 37 -3.45 -3.77 -8.88
N TYR A 38 -3.13 -3.62 -7.60
CA TYR A 38 -1.87 -3.02 -7.17
C TYR A 38 -1.23 -3.80 -6.03
N ILE A 39 0.09 -4.00 -6.13
CA ILE A 39 0.94 -4.38 -5.01
C ILE A 39 1.86 -3.20 -4.72
N CYS A 40 1.94 -2.81 -3.46
CA CYS A 40 2.80 -1.72 -3.00
C CYS A 40 3.88 -2.30 -2.07
N VAL A 41 5.14 -2.00 -2.35
CA VAL A 41 6.29 -2.48 -1.58
C VAL A 41 7.09 -1.27 -1.10
N ARG A 42 7.38 -1.19 0.19
CA ARG A 42 8.30 -0.20 0.75
C ARG A 42 9.70 -0.78 0.86
N GLU A 43 10.68 -0.16 0.21
CA GLU A 43 12.09 -0.47 0.33
C GLU A 43 12.77 0.60 1.18
N THR A 44 13.63 0.22 2.13
CA THR A 44 14.26 1.17 3.07
C THR A 44 15.79 1.24 2.96
N SER A 45 16.38 0.54 1.98
CA SER A 45 17.82 0.52 1.71
C SER A 45 18.07 0.28 0.22
N PRO A 46 19.01 1.00 -0.43
CA PRO A 46 19.89 2.04 0.11
C PRO A 46 19.20 3.40 0.32
N GLN A 47 18.02 3.60 -0.27
CA GLN A 47 17.19 4.79 -0.10
C GLN A 47 15.73 4.36 0.10
N ASN A 48 14.98 5.11 0.91
CA ASN A 48 13.55 4.89 1.08
C ASN A 48 12.81 5.10 -0.24
N SER A 49 12.10 4.06 -0.67
CA SER A 49 11.26 4.14 -1.86
C SER A 49 10.00 3.32 -1.70
N VAL A 50 8.96 3.72 -2.43
CA VAL A 50 7.74 2.94 -2.60
C VAL A 50 7.71 2.44 -4.04
N VAL A 51 7.67 1.12 -4.19
CA VAL A 51 7.53 0.43 -5.46
C VAL A 51 6.07 0.03 -5.65
N ILE A 52 5.47 0.49 -6.73
CA ILE A 52 4.08 0.24 -7.07
C ILE A 52 4.05 -0.67 -8.30
N ILE A 53 3.51 -1.86 -8.14
CA ILE A 53 3.35 -2.85 -9.20
C ILE A 53 1.89 -2.80 -9.65
N ASP A 54 1.67 -2.35 -10.88
CA ASP A 54 0.37 -2.41 -11.54
C ASP A 54 0.20 -3.81 -12.14
N MET A 55 -0.79 -4.58 -11.68
CA MET A 55 -1.01 -5.96 -12.12
C MET A 55 -1.49 -6.07 -13.56
N ALA A 56 -1.88 -4.95 -14.20
CA ALA A 56 -2.10 -4.91 -15.65
C ALA A 56 -0.78 -4.84 -16.44
N MET A 57 0.31 -4.32 -15.85
CA MET A 57 1.63 -4.20 -16.46
C MET A 57 2.75 -4.50 -15.43
N PRO A 58 2.82 -5.73 -14.89
CA PRO A 58 3.68 -6.04 -13.74
C PRO A 58 5.18 -5.98 -14.06
N SER A 59 5.56 -6.04 -15.34
CA SER A 59 6.95 -5.93 -15.79
C SER A 59 7.52 -4.51 -15.74
N GLN A 60 6.70 -3.50 -15.43
CA GLN A 60 7.10 -2.09 -15.36
C GLN A 60 6.75 -1.45 -14.01
N PRO A 61 7.34 -1.93 -12.89
CA PRO A 61 7.06 -1.37 -11.57
C PRO A 61 7.48 0.10 -11.48
N LEU A 62 6.60 0.94 -10.91
CA LEU A 62 6.88 2.36 -10.67
C LEU A 62 7.56 2.53 -9.32
N ARG A 63 8.84 2.94 -9.33
CA ARG A 63 9.60 3.28 -8.12
C ARG A 63 9.55 4.78 -7.86
N ARG A 64 9.11 5.19 -6.67
CA ARG A 64 9.05 6.60 -6.24
C ARG A 64 9.88 6.81 -4.97
N PRO A 65 10.75 7.84 -4.89
CA PRO A 65 11.46 8.17 -3.67
C PRO A 65 10.47 8.77 -2.66
N ILE A 66 9.98 7.94 -1.74
CA ILE A 66 8.97 8.29 -0.75
C ILE A 66 9.43 7.71 0.59
N THR A 67 9.51 8.57 1.60
CA THR A 67 9.76 8.17 2.99
C THR A 67 8.42 8.11 3.72
N ALA A 68 7.99 6.91 4.08
CA ALA A 68 6.77 6.65 4.83
C ALA A 68 6.88 5.33 5.61
N ASP A 69 6.21 5.25 6.75
CA ASP A 69 6.12 4.04 7.58
C ASP A 69 5.10 3.05 7.05
N SER A 70 4.10 3.54 6.33
CA SER A 70 3.12 2.69 5.64
C SER A 70 2.61 3.35 4.37
N ALA A 71 2.28 2.53 3.37
CA ALA A 71 1.79 2.95 2.08
C ALA A 71 0.72 1.97 1.58
N LEU A 72 -0.44 2.50 1.18
CA LEU A 72 -1.57 1.72 0.69
C LEU A 72 -2.07 2.30 -0.63
N MET A 73 -2.05 1.50 -1.69
CA MET A 73 -2.68 1.87 -2.95
C MET A 73 -4.19 1.77 -2.85
N ASN A 74 -4.89 2.73 -3.45
CA ASN A 74 -6.34 2.68 -3.56
C ASN A 74 -6.78 1.46 -4.38
N PRO A 75 -7.89 0.77 -4.01
CA PRO A 75 -8.33 -0.44 -4.70
C PRO A 75 -8.56 -0.28 -6.20
N ASN A 76 -8.95 0.92 -6.66
CA ASN A 76 -9.41 1.16 -8.04
C ASN A 76 -8.62 2.24 -8.79
N THR A 77 -8.07 3.23 -8.09
CA THR A 77 -7.50 4.44 -8.70
C THR A 77 -6.02 4.62 -8.35
N ARG A 78 -5.33 5.52 -9.06
CA ARG A 78 -3.91 5.85 -8.81
C ARG A 78 -3.71 6.81 -7.63
N ILE A 79 -4.43 6.55 -6.54
CA ILE A 79 -4.35 7.27 -5.28
C ILE A 79 -3.54 6.45 -4.29
N LEU A 80 -2.52 7.07 -3.70
CA LEU A 80 -1.66 6.49 -2.69
C LEU A 80 -1.96 7.13 -1.33
N ALA A 81 -2.30 6.31 -0.35
CA ALA A 81 -2.35 6.73 1.04
C ALA A 81 -0.99 6.46 1.69
N LEU A 82 -0.41 7.48 2.32
CA LEU A 82 0.85 7.42 3.04
C LEU A 82 0.65 7.74 4.52
N LYS A 83 1.37 7.03 5.37
CA LYS A 83 1.48 7.31 6.81
C LYS A 83 2.95 7.49 7.15
N ALA A 84 3.27 8.62 7.77
CA ALA A 84 4.61 8.91 8.26
C ALA A 84 4.52 9.45 9.70
N GLN A 85 5.35 8.94 10.58
CA GLN A 85 5.49 9.42 11.94
C GLN A 85 6.15 10.80 11.90
N ILE A 86 5.59 11.75 12.65
CA ILE A 86 6.16 13.08 12.80
C ILE A 86 7.36 12.98 13.75
N ALA A 87 8.55 13.35 13.26
CA ALA A 87 9.79 13.27 14.01
C ALA A 87 9.69 13.98 15.37
N GLY A 88 10.13 13.30 16.43
CA GLY A 88 10.04 13.81 17.80
C GLY A 88 8.67 13.66 18.47
N THR A 89 7.70 13.01 17.82
CA THR A 89 6.36 12.77 18.39
C THR A 89 5.91 11.33 18.17
N THR A 90 4.82 10.94 18.84
CA THR A 90 4.09 9.68 18.60
C THR A 90 2.94 9.84 17.61
N GLN A 91 2.83 11.01 16.96
CA GLN A 91 1.73 11.31 16.05
C GLN A 91 2.05 10.89 14.63
N ASP A 92 1.03 10.35 13.96
CA ASP A 92 1.10 9.98 12.56
C ASP A 92 0.53 11.10 11.68
N HIS A 93 1.27 11.43 10.62
CA HIS A 93 0.80 12.28 9.53
C HIS A 93 0.31 11.41 8.38
N LEU A 94 -1.00 11.46 8.12
CA LEU A 94 -1.65 10.77 7.02
C LEU A 94 -1.75 11.68 5.80
N GLN A 95 -1.44 11.16 4.63
CA GLN A 95 -1.48 11.90 3.36
C GLN A 95 -2.14 11.05 2.27
N ILE A 96 -3.01 11.68 1.48
CA ILE A 96 -3.59 11.12 0.27
C ILE A 96 -2.96 11.83 -0.91
N PHE A 97 -2.30 11.07 -1.78
CA PHE A 97 -1.58 11.58 -2.93
C PHE A 97 -2.13 10.99 -4.22
N ASN A 98 -2.44 11.82 -5.20
CA ASN A 98 -2.77 11.36 -6.54
C ASN A 98 -1.46 11.23 -7.33
N ILE A 99 -1.08 10.00 -7.67
CA ILE A 99 0.20 9.71 -8.35
C ILE A 99 0.20 10.23 -9.79
N GLU A 100 -0.96 10.21 -10.45
CA GLU A 100 -1.10 10.63 -11.84
C GLU A 100 -1.03 12.16 -11.95
N ALA A 101 -1.82 12.86 -11.13
CA ALA A 101 -1.80 14.31 -11.06
C ALA A 101 -0.54 14.87 -10.37
N LYS A 102 0.20 14.02 -9.64
CA LYS A 102 1.34 14.40 -8.78
C LYS A 102 0.97 15.47 -7.74
N THR A 103 -0.24 15.37 -7.19
CA THR A 103 -0.77 16.35 -6.24
C THR A 103 -1.18 15.69 -4.93
N LYS A 104 -0.96 16.41 -3.82
CA LYS A 104 -1.54 16.05 -2.52
C LYS A 104 -3.03 16.38 -2.55
N VAL A 105 -3.87 15.38 -2.34
CA VAL A 105 -5.34 15.52 -2.33
C VAL A 105 -5.81 15.93 -0.93
N LYS A 106 -5.32 15.24 0.10
CA LYS A 106 -5.77 15.44 1.49
C LYS A 106 -4.65 15.10 2.46
N SER A 107 -4.67 15.69 3.65
CA SER A 107 -3.78 15.31 4.74
C SER A 107 -4.44 15.50 6.09
N HIS A 108 -4.07 14.68 7.06
CA HIS A 108 -4.57 14.77 8.42
C HIS A 108 -3.47 14.35 9.40
N GLN A 109 -3.28 15.12 10.48
CA GLN A 109 -2.39 14.76 11.57
C GLN A 109 -3.21 14.09 12.66
N MET A 110 -2.96 12.81 12.90
CA MET A 110 -3.66 12.05 13.92
C MET A 110 -3.17 12.47 15.32
N PRO A 111 -4.07 12.61 16.30
CA PRO A 111 -3.69 12.94 17.67
C PRO A 111 -2.94 11.80 18.37
N GLU A 112 -3.12 10.56 17.89
CA GLU A 112 -2.51 9.32 18.38
C GLU A 112 -1.98 8.46 17.22
N GLN A 113 -1.21 7.43 17.54
CA GLN A 113 -0.63 6.53 16.54
C GLN A 113 -1.70 5.63 15.89
N VAL A 114 -1.65 5.53 14.57
CA VAL A 114 -2.44 4.56 13.80
C VAL A 114 -1.65 3.27 13.72
N VAL A 115 -2.12 2.25 14.45
CA VAL A 115 -1.50 0.93 14.56
C VAL A 115 -1.86 0.02 13.38
N PHE A 116 -3.04 0.24 12.78
CA PHE A 116 -3.48 -0.46 11.57
C PHE A 116 -4.39 0.44 10.75
N TRP A 117 -4.37 0.26 9.44
CA TRP A 117 -5.27 0.98 8.53
C TRP A 117 -5.45 0.19 7.25
N LYS A 118 -6.61 0.40 6.61
CA LYS A 118 -6.99 -0.33 5.39
C LYS A 118 -8.00 0.46 4.58
N TRP A 119 -8.01 0.29 3.27
CA TRP A 119 -9.14 0.73 2.46
C TRP A 119 -10.36 -0.16 2.74
N ILE A 120 -11.45 0.46 3.19
CA ILE A 120 -12.75 -0.21 3.35
C ILE A 120 -13.52 -0.14 2.04
N THR A 121 -13.44 1.01 1.37
CA THR A 121 -13.98 1.23 0.02
C THR A 121 -12.97 2.07 -0.77
N PRO A 122 -13.15 2.24 -2.09
CA PRO A 122 -12.31 3.14 -2.88
C PRO A 122 -12.33 4.61 -2.42
N LYS A 123 -13.21 4.99 -1.48
CA LYS A 123 -13.33 6.36 -0.98
C LYS A 123 -13.09 6.48 0.53
N LEU A 124 -12.94 5.37 1.25
CA LEU A 124 -12.96 5.34 2.71
C LEU A 124 -11.82 4.49 3.26
N LEU A 125 -11.01 5.09 4.13
CA LEU A 125 -10.00 4.42 4.92
C LEU A 125 -10.53 4.11 6.32
N GLY A 126 -10.33 2.88 6.79
CA GLY A 126 -10.43 2.54 8.20
C GLY A 126 -9.09 2.79 8.88
N LEU A 127 -9.10 3.52 9.99
CA LEU A 127 -7.93 3.82 10.80
C LEU A 127 -8.17 3.22 12.19
N VAL A 128 -7.24 2.41 12.67
CA VAL A 128 -7.29 1.78 13.99
C VAL A 128 -6.16 2.36 14.82
N THR A 129 -6.52 2.88 15.98
CA THR A 129 -5.58 3.37 16.99
C THR A 129 -5.57 2.39 18.16
N GLN A 130 -4.88 2.73 19.25
CA GLN A 130 -4.90 1.87 20.44
C GLN A 130 -6.28 1.83 21.10
N THR A 131 -7.08 2.89 20.95
CA THR A 131 -8.33 3.07 21.71
C THR A 131 -9.58 3.10 20.83
N SER A 132 -9.45 3.46 19.56
CA SER A 132 -10.58 3.82 18.72
C SER A 132 -10.41 3.36 17.27
N VAL A 133 -11.53 3.28 16.55
CA VAL A 133 -11.56 3.05 15.10
C VAL A 133 -12.27 4.23 14.43
N TYR A 134 -11.63 4.77 13.40
CA TYR A 134 -12.13 5.90 12.63
C TYR A 134 -12.33 5.53 11.17
N HIS A 135 -13.26 6.22 10.53
CA HIS A 135 -13.40 6.23 9.07
C HIS A 135 -12.96 7.58 8.52
N TRP A 136 -12.07 7.58 7.55
CA TRP A 136 -11.57 8.78 6.89
C TRP A 136 -11.89 8.75 5.40
N SER A 137 -12.77 9.65 4.96
CA SER A 137 -13.10 9.82 3.55
C SER A 137 -12.00 10.59 2.83
N ILE A 138 -11.67 10.19 1.60
CA ILE A 138 -10.75 10.94 0.73
C ILE A 138 -11.42 12.05 -0.08
N GLU A 139 -12.75 12.09 -0.08
CA GLU A 139 -13.54 13.19 -0.63
C GLU A 139 -13.55 14.42 0.30
#